data_AF-A0AAN8KU93-F1
#
_entry.id   AF-A0AAN8KU93-F1
#
_cell.length_a   1.000
_cell.length_b   1.000
_cell.length_c   1.000
_cell.angle_alpha   90.00
_cell.angle_beta   90.00
_cell.angle_gamma   90.00
#
_symmetry.space_group_name_H-M   'P 1'
#
loop_
_entity.id
_entity.type
_entity.pdbx_description
1 polymer ?
#
loop_
_entity_poly.entity_id
_entity_poly.type
_entity_poly.pdbx_seq_one_letter_code
_entity_poly.pdbx_strand_id
1 'polypeptide(L)'
;MKFSMVQLLAAVVVVMSVCLLREAVAHSIHRPLSAPLHSADTDSMVRLVAQHAQSSDNDTDTKLMPDIDTKKQNHRDICCLHANILDFYLSNILTTKEKQDKHHPKLPALKEDLARVSRDLEEHGCAIKHYNDHHHSKAFRKKLSEMEAGKGMKKAIGEIDILFTFLKDFCVHA
;
A
#
# COMPACT_ATOMS: atom_id res chain seq x y z
N MET A 1 26.80 -17.27 -49.99
CA MET A 1 26.01 -18.31 -49.29
C MET A 1 24.53 -17.99 -49.48
N LYS A 2 23.74 -18.89 -50.09
CA LYS A 2 22.29 -18.69 -50.28
C LYS A 2 21.57 -19.45 -49.18
N PHE A 3 20.97 -18.74 -48.23
CA PHE A 3 20.13 -19.38 -47.22
C PHE A 3 18.80 -19.76 -47.85
N SER A 4 18.35 -20.99 -47.61
CA SER A 4 17.03 -21.45 -48.07
C SER A 4 15.93 -20.71 -47.29
N MET A 5 14.77 -20.47 -47.92
CA MET A 5 13.62 -19.84 -47.24
C MET A 5 13.24 -20.57 -45.94
N VAL A 6 13.44 -21.89 -45.88
CA VAL A 6 13.18 -22.69 -44.68
C VAL A 6 14.12 -22.31 -43.53
N GLN A 7 15.38 -21.98 -43.82
CA GLN A 7 16.36 -21.56 -42.81
C GLN A 7 16.07 -20.14 -42.30
N LEU A 8 15.60 -19.25 -43.18
CA LEU A 8 15.15 -17.90 -42.79
C LEU A 8 13.91 -17.97 -41.90
N LEU A 9 12.93 -18.81 -42.24
CA LEU A 9 11.71 -18.98 -41.45
C LEU A 9 12.02 -19.58 -40.07
N ALA A 10 12.89 -20.60 -40.01
CA ALA A 10 13.31 -21.19 -38.74
C ALA A 10 14.03 -20.17 -37.84
N ALA A 11 14.92 -19.35 -38.41
CA ALA A 11 15.60 -18.30 -37.66
C ALA A 11 14.63 -17.23 -37.14
N VAL A 12 13.64 -16.82 -37.94
CA VAL A 12 12.60 -15.87 -37.51
C VAL A 12 11.75 -16.46 -36.38
N VAL A 13 11.35 -17.72 -36.47
CA VAL A 13 10.59 -18.39 -35.40
C VAL A 13 11.40 -18.44 -34.11
N VAL A 14 12.68 -18.83 -34.16
CA VAL A 14 13.55 -18.88 -32.97
C VAL A 14 13.74 -17.49 -32.36
N VAL A 15 14.00 -16.46 -33.17
CA VAL A 15 14.14 -15.08 -32.68
C VAL A 15 12.83 -14.59 -32.06
N MET A 16 11.68 -14.83 -32.70
CA MET A 16 10.38 -14.45 -32.15
C MET A 16 10.08 -15.20 -30.85
N SER A 17 10.38 -16.50 -30.74
CA SER A 17 10.21 -17.26 -29.50
C SER A 17 11.11 -16.73 -28.38
N VAL A 18 12.36 -16.36 -28.68
CA VAL A 18 13.28 -15.75 -27.70
C VAL A 18 12.82 -14.34 -27.29
N CYS A 19 12.28 -13.55 -28.22
CA CYS A 19 11.71 -12.23 -27.93
C CYS A 19 10.45 -12.34 -27.05
N LEU A 20 9.54 -13.27 -27.36
CA LEU A 20 8.34 -13.52 -26.54
C LEU A 20 8.68 -14.03 -25.13
N LEU A 21 9.71 -14.87 -25.00
CA LEU A 21 10.21 -15.29 -23.68
C LEU A 21 10.84 -14.13 -22.90
N ARG A 22 11.52 -13.19 -23.58
CA ARG A 22 12.09 -11.99 -22.92
C ARG A 22 11.01 -11.04 -22.41
N GLU A 23 9.93 -10.85 -23.16
CA GLU A 23 8.80 -10.01 -22.71
C GLU A 23 8.08 -10.60 -21.49
N ALA A 24 7.97 -11.94 -21.40
CA ALA A 24 7.41 -12.62 -20.24
C ALA A 24 8.26 -12.48 -18.97
N VAL A 25 9.58 -12.27 -19.11
CA VAL A 25 10.52 -12.12 -17.97
C VAL A 25 10.68 -10.66 -17.53
N ALA A 26 10.16 -9.69 -18.31
CA ALA A 26 10.30 -8.27 -18.02
C ALA A 26 9.20 -7.66 -17.13
N HIS A 27 8.14 -8.40 -16.81
CA HIS A 27 7.32 -8.07 -15.64
C HIS A 27 8.02 -8.63 -14.42
N SER A 28 8.78 -7.79 -13.69
CA SER A 28 9.11 -8.11 -12.31
C SER A 28 7.77 -8.29 -11.59
N ILE A 29 7.36 -9.54 -11.38
CA ILE A 29 6.20 -9.85 -10.57
C ILE A 29 6.59 -9.44 -9.16
N HIS A 30 6.35 -8.18 -8.81
CA HIS A 30 6.48 -7.66 -7.47
C HIS A 30 5.47 -8.40 -6.61
N ARG A 31 5.90 -9.55 -6.09
CA ARG A 31 5.06 -10.41 -5.28
C ARG A 31 4.82 -9.68 -3.96
N PRO A 32 3.57 -9.45 -3.56
CA PRO A 32 3.28 -8.73 -2.33
C PRO A 32 3.76 -9.54 -1.12
N LEU A 33 4.27 -8.84 -0.10
CA LEU A 33 4.67 -9.46 1.17
C LEU A 33 3.47 -9.93 2.01
N SER A 34 2.25 -9.50 1.65
CA SER A 34 1.02 -9.88 2.32
C SER A 34 -0.11 -10.04 1.31
N ALA A 35 -0.89 -11.13 1.41
CA ALA A 35 -1.93 -11.46 0.44
C ALA A 35 -3.02 -10.38 0.28
N PRO A 36 -3.55 -9.76 1.36
CA PRO A 36 -4.50 -8.64 1.24
C PRO A 36 -4.04 -7.46 0.38
N LEU A 37 -2.72 -7.19 0.26
CA LEU A 37 -2.21 -6.07 -0.55
C LEU A 37 -2.56 -6.21 -2.05
N HIS A 38 -2.87 -7.40 -2.53
CA HIS A 38 -3.23 -7.64 -3.93
C HIS A 38 -4.63 -8.24 -4.10
N SER A 39 -5.46 -8.11 -3.06
CA SER A 39 -6.85 -8.57 -3.06
C SER A 39 -7.76 -7.46 -3.61
N ALA A 40 -8.50 -7.78 -4.67
CA ALA A 40 -9.50 -6.87 -5.24
C ALA A 40 -10.61 -6.50 -4.24
N ASP A 41 -10.95 -7.42 -3.34
CA ASP A 41 -11.93 -7.16 -2.28
C ASP A 41 -11.38 -6.16 -1.27
N THR A 42 -10.11 -6.32 -0.86
CA THR A 42 -9.44 -5.40 0.06
C THR A 42 -9.31 -4.01 -0.56
N ASP A 43 -8.90 -3.92 -1.83
CA ASP A 43 -8.86 -2.66 -2.60
C ASP A 43 -10.24 -1.97 -2.63
N SER A 44 -11.30 -2.74 -2.89
CA SER A 44 -12.67 -2.23 -2.90
C SER A 44 -13.09 -1.70 -1.53
N MET A 45 -12.78 -2.43 -0.46
CA MET A 45 -13.10 -2.00 0.91
C MET A 45 -12.33 -0.73 1.31
N VAL A 46 -11.03 -0.67 1.03
CA VAL A 46 -10.20 0.53 1.24
C VAL A 46 -10.82 1.73 0.55
N ARG A 47 -11.14 1.60 -0.75
CA ARG A 47 -11.74 2.68 -1.54
C ARG A 47 -13.09 3.14 -0.97
N LEU A 48 -13.98 2.21 -0.64
CA LEU A 48 -15.31 2.55 -0.10
C LEU A 48 -15.23 3.26 1.26
N VAL A 49 -14.33 2.80 2.14
CA VAL A 49 -14.12 3.42 3.45
C VAL A 49 -13.51 4.82 3.30
N ALA A 50 -12.48 4.97 2.48
CA ALA A 50 -11.85 6.25 2.19
C ALA A 50 -12.85 7.26 1.59
N GLN A 51 -13.56 6.88 0.53
CA GLN A 51 -14.53 7.73 -0.15
C GLN A 51 -15.66 8.19 0.77
N HIS A 52 -16.16 7.30 1.63
CA HIS A 52 -17.17 7.68 2.61
C HIS A 52 -16.64 8.76 3.56
N ALA A 53 -15.43 8.60 4.11
CA ALA A 53 -14.85 9.58 5.00
C ALA A 53 -14.56 10.93 4.29
N GLN A 54 -14.03 10.86 3.07
CA GLN A 54 -13.76 12.02 2.21
C GLN A 54 -15.03 12.80 1.86
N SER A 55 -16.20 12.14 1.70
CA SER A 55 -17.47 12.80 1.31
C SER A 55 -17.94 13.90 2.28
N SER A 56 -17.43 13.90 3.51
CA SER A 56 -17.74 14.90 4.52
C SER A 56 -16.48 15.59 5.08
N ASP A 57 -15.33 15.42 4.42
CA ASP A 57 -14.11 16.18 4.68
C ASP A 57 -14.14 17.47 3.85
N ASN A 58 -14.03 18.62 4.52
CA ASN A 58 -14.04 19.93 3.89
C ASN A 58 -12.63 20.54 3.77
N ASP A 59 -11.60 19.82 4.22
CA ASP A 59 -10.20 20.24 4.16
C ASP A 59 -9.44 19.33 3.21
N THR A 60 -9.44 19.69 1.93
CA THR A 60 -8.73 18.93 0.87
C THR A 60 -7.26 19.32 0.74
N ASP A 61 -6.87 20.45 1.31
CA ASP A 61 -5.54 21.04 1.10
C ASP A 61 -4.49 20.46 2.04
N THR A 62 -4.94 19.98 3.20
CA THR A 62 -4.05 19.34 4.17
C THR A 62 -3.89 17.86 3.82
N LYS A 63 -2.66 17.37 3.66
CA LYS A 63 -2.36 15.93 3.53
C LYS A 63 -1.76 15.38 4.83
N LEU A 64 -2.31 14.33 5.43
CA LEU A 64 -1.74 13.68 6.62
C LEU A 64 -0.54 12.79 6.28
N MET A 65 -0.66 11.98 5.24
CA MET A 65 0.39 11.04 4.84
C MET A 65 1.71 11.77 4.54
N PRO A 66 2.85 11.31 5.07
CA PRO A 66 4.12 12.01 4.87
C PRO A 66 4.53 12.02 3.39
N ASP A 67 5.10 13.13 2.95
CA ASP A 67 5.75 13.22 1.65
C ASP A 67 7.15 12.60 1.74
N ILE A 68 7.34 11.53 0.98
CA ILE A 68 8.55 10.71 0.98
C ILE A 68 9.17 10.80 -0.41
N ASP A 69 10.46 11.13 -0.47
CA ASP A 69 11.22 11.08 -1.71
C ASP A 69 11.54 9.61 -2.06
N THR A 70 10.61 8.98 -2.77
CA THR A 70 10.66 7.55 -3.11
C THR A 70 11.86 7.17 -3.98
N LYS A 71 12.53 8.15 -4.62
CA LYS A 71 13.73 7.92 -5.43
C LYS A 71 15.01 7.84 -4.62
N LYS A 72 15.01 8.40 -3.40
CA LYS A 72 16.21 8.47 -2.54
C LYS A 72 16.18 7.48 -1.38
N GLN A 73 15.00 7.03 -0.98
CA GLN A 73 14.84 6.11 0.14
C GLN A 73 14.78 4.66 -0.34
N ASN A 74 15.25 3.75 0.51
CA ASN A 74 15.19 2.33 0.22
C ASN A 74 13.72 1.85 0.23
N HIS A 75 13.31 1.03 -0.75
CA HIS A 75 11.94 0.49 -0.81
C HIS A 75 11.52 -0.21 0.48
N ARG A 76 12.44 -0.94 1.11
CA ARG A 76 12.22 -1.61 2.38
C ARG A 76 11.95 -0.63 3.51
N ASP A 77 12.69 0.48 3.56
CA ASP A 77 12.47 1.53 4.56
C ASP A 77 11.11 2.21 4.36
N ILE A 78 10.74 2.49 3.11
CA ILE A 78 9.43 3.05 2.78
C ILE A 78 8.32 2.08 3.20
N CYS A 79 8.46 0.78 2.90
CA CYS A 79 7.52 -0.24 3.34
C CYS A 79 7.38 -0.27 4.86
N CYS A 80 8.48 -0.40 5.60
CA CYS A 80 8.43 -0.54 7.05
C CYS A 80 7.98 0.75 7.78
N LEU A 81 8.26 1.91 7.20
CA LEU A 81 7.68 3.19 7.63
C LEU A 81 6.15 3.18 7.52
N HIS A 82 5.59 2.76 6.40
CA HIS A 82 4.14 2.70 6.23
C HIS A 82 3.51 1.56 7.03
N ALA A 83 4.23 0.47 7.28
CA ALA A 83 3.80 -0.57 8.22
C ALA A 83 3.65 0.00 9.65
N ASN A 84 4.54 0.91 10.06
CA ASN A 84 4.42 1.63 11.33
C ASN A 84 3.23 2.59 11.39
N ILE A 85 2.94 3.28 10.29
CA ILE A 85 1.73 4.09 10.20
C ILE A 85 0.48 3.19 10.25
N LEU A 86 0.50 2.05 9.57
CA LEU A 86 -0.60 1.09 9.60
C LEU A 86 -0.88 0.54 11.02
N ASP A 87 0.15 0.16 11.75
CA ASP A 87 0.03 -0.27 13.15
C ASP A 87 -0.62 0.82 14.02
N PHE A 88 -0.23 2.09 13.79
CA PHE A 88 -0.86 3.22 14.45
C PHE A 88 -2.35 3.37 14.07
N TYR A 89 -2.71 3.17 12.79
CA TYR A 89 -4.10 3.17 12.33
C TYR A 89 -4.93 2.12 13.08
N LEU A 90 -4.46 0.88 13.13
CA LEU A 90 -5.14 -0.23 13.79
C LEU A 90 -5.36 0.03 15.28
N SER A 91 -4.36 0.63 15.94
CA SER A 91 -4.38 0.86 17.39
C SER A 91 -5.15 2.13 17.80
N ASN A 92 -5.20 3.16 16.96
CA ASN A 92 -5.67 4.49 17.38
C ASN A 92 -6.79 5.08 16.52
N ILE A 93 -6.88 4.70 15.24
CA ILE A 93 -7.79 5.35 14.28
C ILE A 93 -8.97 4.43 13.97
N LEU A 94 -8.69 3.20 13.57
CA LEU A 94 -9.65 2.15 13.24
C LEU A 94 -10.06 1.36 14.49
N THR A 95 -10.19 2.03 15.63
CA THR A 95 -10.61 1.39 16.89
C THR A 95 -12.03 0.86 16.78
N THR A 96 -12.38 -0.20 17.51
CA THR A 96 -13.71 -0.81 17.52
C THR A 96 -14.69 0.07 18.30
N LYS A 97 -15.04 1.23 17.73
CA LYS A 97 -16.16 2.03 18.21
C LYS A 97 -17.37 1.68 17.37
N GLU A 98 -18.40 1.16 18.01
CA GLU A 98 -19.68 0.77 17.39
C GLU A 98 -20.25 1.82 16.42
N LYS A 99 -19.99 3.11 16.69
CA LYS A 99 -20.37 4.22 15.81
C LYS A 99 -19.61 4.21 14.48
N GLN A 100 -18.30 3.94 14.47
CA GLN A 100 -17.50 3.88 13.24
C GLN A 100 -17.91 2.69 12.37
N ASP A 101 -18.13 1.51 12.97
CA ASP A 101 -18.55 0.31 12.23
C ASP A 101 -19.94 0.49 11.59
N LYS A 102 -20.86 1.18 12.28
CA LYS A 102 -22.19 1.53 11.73
C LYS A 102 -22.11 2.53 10.56
N HIS A 103 -21.10 3.40 10.54
CA HIS A 103 -20.91 4.38 9.45
C HIS A 103 -20.18 3.76 8.24
N HIS A 104 -19.36 2.72 8.48
CA HIS A 104 -18.58 2.05 7.46
C HIS A 104 -18.81 0.51 7.51
N PRO A 105 -19.85 -0.02 6.83
CA PRO A 105 -20.18 -1.45 6.90
C PRO A 105 -19.06 -2.41 6.47
N LYS A 106 -18.08 -1.93 5.69
CA LYS A 106 -16.90 -2.69 5.25
C LYS A 106 -15.69 -2.56 6.19
N LEU A 107 -15.73 -1.66 7.15
CA LEU A 107 -14.60 -1.38 8.05
C LEU A 107 -14.20 -2.60 8.91
N PRO A 108 -15.12 -3.42 9.46
CA PRO A 108 -14.72 -4.59 10.23
C PRO A 108 -13.87 -5.58 9.42
N ALA A 109 -14.33 -5.95 8.22
CA ALA A 109 -13.58 -6.84 7.32
C ALA A 109 -12.25 -6.20 6.86
N LEU A 110 -12.26 -4.90 6.55
CA LEU A 110 -11.05 -4.18 6.21
C LEU A 110 -10.02 -4.20 7.34
N LYS A 111 -10.45 -4.06 8.61
CA LYS A 111 -9.54 -4.13 9.76
C LYS A 111 -8.87 -5.48 9.89
N GLU A 112 -9.57 -6.57 9.60
CA GLU A 112 -8.99 -7.93 9.62
C GLU A 112 -7.89 -8.07 8.56
N ASP A 113 -8.16 -7.59 7.34
CA ASP A 113 -7.19 -7.57 6.24
C ASP A 113 -5.96 -6.72 6.59
N LEU A 114 -6.18 -5.51 7.09
CA LEU A 114 -5.10 -4.60 7.48
C LEU A 114 -4.29 -5.12 8.67
N ALA A 115 -4.94 -5.77 9.64
CA ALA A 115 -4.24 -6.43 10.75
C ALA A 115 -3.39 -7.60 10.24
N ARG A 116 -3.86 -8.34 9.22
CA ARG A 116 -3.06 -9.36 8.55
C ARG A 116 -1.86 -8.76 7.83
N VAL A 117 -2.04 -7.66 7.09
CA VAL A 117 -0.92 -6.92 6.47
C VAL A 117 0.13 -6.55 7.52
N SER A 118 -0.29 -5.94 8.63
CA SER A 118 0.65 -5.53 9.68
C SER A 118 1.47 -6.71 10.22
N ARG A 119 0.83 -7.85 10.55
CA ARG A 119 1.53 -9.06 11.02
C ARG A 119 2.47 -9.65 9.98
N ASP A 120 1.99 -9.82 8.75
CA ASP A 120 2.81 -10.38 7.67
C ASP A 120 4.07 -9.51 7.44
N LEU A 121 3.97 -8.18 7.52
CA LEU A 121 5.13 -7.29 7.38
C LEU A 121 6.11 -7.39 8.54
N GLU A 122 5.64 -7.57 9.79
CA GLU A 122 6.51 -7.87 10.94
C GLU A 122 7.27 -9.19 10.72
N GLU A 123 6.57 -10.25 10.30
CA GLU A 123 7.16 -11.56 10.02
C GLU A 123 8.21 -11.50 8.91
N HIS A 124 7.97 -10.68 7.90
CA HIS A 124 8.94 -10.45 6.82
C HIS A 124 10.11 -9.57 7.25
N GLY A 125 10.19 -9.11 8.50
CA GLY A 125 11.34 -8.40 9.06
C GLY A 125 11.19 -6.88 9.14
N CYS A 126 9.98 -6.33 9.03
CA CYS A 126 9.79 -4.92 9.39
C CYS A 126 9.77 -4.80 10.91
N ALA A 127 10.81 -4.17 11.47
CA ALA A 127 10.82 -3.78 12.87
C ALA A 127 9.87 -2.58 13.08
N ILE A 128 8.55 -2.80 12.99
CA ILE A 128 7.52 -1.76 13.00
C ILE A 128 7.75 -0.76 14.14
N LYS A 129 8.01 -1.25 15.35
CA LYS A 129 8.25 -0.39 16.53
C LYS A 129 9.52 0.48 16.42
N HIS A 130 10.53 0.07 15.66
CA HIS A 130 11.73 0.87 15.42
C HIS A 130 11.41 2.16 14.66
N TYR A 131 10.42 2.14 13.78
CA TYR A 131 10.00 3.32 13.03
C TYR A 131 9.13 4.27 13.84
N ASN A 132 8.83 3.98 15.13
CA ASN A 132 8.09 4.91 15.99
C ASN A 132 8.78 6.27 16.10
N ASP A 133 10.11 6.28 16.13
CA ASP A 133 10.91 7.50 16.24
C ASP A 133 11.37 8.04 14.87
N HIS A 134 10.98 7.37 13.78
CA HIS A 134 11.27 7.85 12.43
C HIS A 134 10.60 9.21 12.22
N HIS A 135 11.32 10.15 11.60
CA HIS A 135 10.88 11.53 11.47
C HIS A 135 9.54 11.66 10.73
N HIS A 136 9.30 10.86 9.68
CA HIS A 136 8.01 10.81 8.98
C HIS A 136 6.87 10.26 9.86
N SER A 137 7.10 9.21 10.67
CA SER A 137 6.09 8.71 11.60
C SER A 137 5.73 9.72 12.68
N LYS A 138 6.73 10.42 13.22
CA LYS A 138 6.51 11.50 14.19
C LYS A 138 5.77 12.68 13.57
N ALA A 139 6.12 13.06 12.34
CA ALA A 139 5.44 14.12 11.61
C ALA A 139 3.97 13.79 11.35
N PHE A 140 3.68 12.56 10.90
CA PHE A 140 2.31 12.06 10.73
C PHE A 140 1.49 12.18 12.03
N ARG A 141 2.02 11.62 13.14
CA ARG A 141 1.34 11.64 14.45
C ARG A 141 1.15 13.06 14.98
N LYS A 142 2.18 13.90 14.84
CA LYS A 142 2.12 15.31 15.24
C LYS A 142 1.03 16.05 14.48
N LYS A 143 1.02 15.93 13.15
CA LYS A 143 0.02 16.58 12.29
C LYS A 143 -1.40 16.13 12.63
N LEU A 144 -1.59 14.83 12.89
CA LEU A 144 -2.87 14.31 13.34
C LEU A 144 -3.29 14.87 14.71
N SER A 145 -2.36 14.99 15.65
CA SER A 145 -2.63 15.51 17.00
C SER A 145 -2.95 17.02 17.05
N GLU A 146 -2.49 17.77 16.05
CA GLU A 146 -2.76 19.21 15.90
C GLU A 146 -4.13 19.48 15.27
N MET A 147 -4.79 18.46 14.70
CA MET A 147 -6.15 18.56 14.18
C MET A 147 -7.19 18.42 15.28
N GLU A 148 -8.33 19.08 15.12
CA GLU A 148 -9.51 18.81 15.94
C GLU A 148 -9.85 17.31 15.86
N ALA A 149 -10.06 16.65 17.00
CA ALA A 149 -10.14 15.19 17.08
C ALA A 149 -11.11 14.55 16.06
N GLY A 150 -12.31 15.11 15.89
CA GLY A 150 -13.29 14.61 14.92
C GLY A 150 -12.84 14.78 13.47
N LYS A 151 -12.20 15.91 13.15
CA LYS A 151 -11.65 16.22 11.83
C LYS A 151 -10.44 15.34 11.50
N GLY A 152 -9.51 15.20 12.44
CA GLY A 152 -8.31 14.37 12.28
C GLY A 152 -8.64 12.89 12.03
N MET A 153 -9.61 12.33 12.77
CA MET A 153 -10.05 10.95 12.56
C MET A 153 -10.68 10.74 11.19
N LYS A 154 -11.59 11.62 10.79
CA LYS A 154 -12.20 11.56 9.46
C LYS A 154 -11.15 11.63 8.36
N LYS A 155 -10.19 12.55 8.51
CA LYS A 155 -9.13 12.77 7.54
C LYS A 155 -8.19 11.58 7.41
N ALA A 156 -7.80 10.97 8.53
CA ALA A 156 -7.00 9.76 8.50
C ALA A 156 -7.74 8.60 7.83
N ILE A 157 -9.01 8.36 8.17
CA ILE A 157 -9.81 7.34 7.48
C ILE A 157 -9.93 7.65 5.98
N GLY A 158 -10.05 8.93 5.61
CA GLY A 158 -10.06 9.39 4.23
C GLY A 158 -8.75 9.21 3.48
N GLU A 159 -7.60 9.08 4.15
CA GLU A 159 -6.28 8.88 3.52
C GLU A 159 -5.76 7.44 3.67
N ILE A 160 -6.63 6.50 4.08
CA ILE A 160 -6.26 5.09 4.19
C ILE A 160 -5.95 4.46 2.82
N ASP A 161 -6.52 4.99 1.75
CA ASP A 161 -6.21 4.63 0.36
C ASP A 161 -4.79 5.02 -0.04
N ILE A 162 -4.32 6.20 0.38
CA ILE A 162 -2.93 6.64 0.19
C ILE A 162 -1.99 5.72 0.96
N LEU A 163 -2.30 5.42 2.23
CA LEU A 163 -1.51 4.46 3.04
C LEU A 163 -1.42 3.11 2.34
N PHE A 164 -2.56 2.58 1.90
CA PHE A 164 -2.62 1.27 1.26
C PHE A 164 -1.84 1.24 -0.05
N THR A 165 -1.88 2.32 -0.84
CA THR A 165 -1.08 2.47 -2.07
C THR A 165 0.42 2.36 -1.78
N PHE A 166 0.93 3.06 -0.77
CA PHE A 166 2.34 2.93 -0.38
C PHE A 166 2.70 1.51 0.06
N LEU A 167 1.83 0.84 0.80
CA LEU A 167 2.06 -0.55 1.20
C LEU A 167 2.09 -1.46 -0.03
N LYS A 168 1.18 -1.29 -0.99
CA LYS A 168 1.15 -2.08 -2.23
C LYS A 168 2.40 -1.90 -3.08
N ASP A 169 2.85 -0.65 -3.24
CA ASP A 169 3.95 -0.33 -4.14
C ASP A 169 5.32 -0.70 -3.57
N PHE A 170 5.48 -0.61 -2.25
CA PHE A 170 6.80 -0.76 -1.61
C PHE A 170 6.95 -2.04 -0.77
N CYS A 171 5.86 -2.67 -0.31
CA CYS A 171 5.90 -3.91 0.47
C CYS A 171 5.79 -5.16 -0.40
N VAL A 172 6.78 -5.32 -1.26
CA VAL A 172 6.89 -6.43 -2.21
C VAL A 172 8.25 -7.12 -2.04
N HIS A 173 8.35 -8.37 -2.48
CA HIS A 173 9.65 -9.02 -2.60
C HIS A 173 10.50 -8.26 -3.62
N ALA A 174 11.75 -7.96 -3.23
CA ALA A 174 12.77 -7.36 -4.09
C ALA A 174 13.44 -8.42 -4.97
#